data_AF-A0A9E4HH11-F1
#
_entry.id   AF-A0A9E4HH11-F1
#
_cell.length_a   1.000
_cell.length_b   1.000
_cell.length_c   1.000
_cell.angle_alpha   90.00
_cell.angle_beta   90.00
_cell.angle_gamma   90.00
#
_symmetry.space_group_name_H-M   'P 1'
#
loop_
_entity.id
_entity.type
_entity.pdbx_description
1 polymer ?
#
loop_
_entity_poly.entity_id
_entity_poly.type
_entity_poly.pdbx_seq_one_letter_code
_entity_poly.pdbx_strand_id
1 'polypeptide(L)' 'MCRVVGDRMEGAGISSGDFVIVRPQNSAEPGQIILASVDGDLTIERYEKMGKRTYLFFRECKVSDY' A
#
# COMPACT_ATOMS: atom_id res chain seq x y z
N MET A 1 -9.40 -1.04 9.98
CA MET A 1 -8.30 -1.97 10.28
C MET A 1 -8.37 -3.02 9.20
N CYS A 2 -7.29 -3.22 8.47
CA CYS A 2 -7.31 -4.09 7.30
C CYS A 2 -6.25 -5.18 7.47
N ARG A 3 -6.54 -6.38 6.96
CA ARG A 3 -5.62 -7.52 7.06
C ARG A 3 -4.86 -7.70 5.75
N VAL A 4 -3.55 -7.88 5.88
CA VAL A 4 -2.66 -8.11 4.74
C VAL A 4 -2.82 -9.53 4.23
N VAL A 5 -3.01 -9.68 2.90
CA VAL A 5 -3.16 -10.94 2.20
C VAL A 5 -2.26 -10.94 0.95
N GLY A 6 -1.28 -11.83 0.88
CA GLY A 6 -0.39 -11.96 -0.27
C GLY A 6 1.09 -11.74 0.05
N ASP A 7 1.90 -11.66 -1.00
CA ASP A 7 3.36 -11.76 -0.89
C ASP A 7 4.01 -10.40 -0.61
N ARG A 8 4.22 -10.17 0.68
CA ARG A 8 5.40 -9.52 1.29
C ARG A 8 5.82 -8.15 0.74
N MET A 9 5.60 -7.13 1.57
CA MET A 9 6.36 -5.88 1.53
C MET A 9 7.62 -6.03 2.41
N GLU A 10 8.57 -6.90 2.01
CA GLU A 10 9.78 -7.23 2.80
C GLU A 10 10.61 -6.00 3.22
N GLY A 11 10.67 -4.97 2.36
CA GLY A 11 11.37 -3.72 2.66
C GLY A 11 10.65 -2.81 3.66
N ALA A 12 9.42 -3.15 4.06
CA ALA A 12 8.60 -2.41 5.02
C ALA A 12 8.34 -3.20 6.31
N GLY A 13 8.79 -4.45 6.40
CA GLY A 13 8.50 -5.33 7.54
C GLY A 13 7.05 -5.78 7.65
N ILE A 14 6.26 -5.70 6.56
CA ILE A 14 4.85 -6.12 6.54
C ILE A 14 4.73 -7.51 5.90
N SER A 15 4.12 -8.43 6.63
CA SER A 15 3.93 -9.83 6.25
C SER A 15 2.46 -10.19 6.13
N SER A 16 2.18 -11.27 5.39
CA SER A 16 0.83 -11.84 5.30
C SER A 16 0.30 -12.17 6.70
N GLY A 17 -0.95 -11.78 6.97
CA GLY A 17 -1.58 -11.95 8.28
C GLY A 17 -1.40 -10.77 9.23
N ASP A 18 -0.51 -9.81 8.93
CA ASP A 18 -0.39 -8.58 9.70
C ASP A 18 -1.63 -7.71 9.56
N PHE A 19 -1.84 -6.86 10.56
CA PHE A 19 -2.88 -5.84 10.54
C PHE A 19 -2.25 -4.47 10.30
N VAL A 20 -2.86 -3.73 9.38
CA VAL A 20 -2.50 -2.34 9.11
C VAL A 20 -3.57 -1.39 9.62
N ILE A 21 -3.11 -0.33 10.26
CA ILE A 21 -3.94 0.81 10.65
C ILE A 21 -3.69 1.90 9.63
N VAL A 22 -4.74 2.25 8.90
CA VAL A 22 -4.68 3.26 7.84
C VAL A 22 -5.41 4.50 8.31
N ARG A 23 -4.75 5.65 8.15
CA ARG A 23 -5.38 6.96 8.30
C ARG A 23 -5.88 7.42 6.93
N PRO A 24 -7.19 7.63 6.73
CA PRO A 24 -7.70 8.17 5.47
C PRO A 24 -7.15 9.57 5.22
N GLN A 25 -6.54 9.78 4.06
CA GLN A 25 -6.02 11.07 3.62
C GLN A 25 -5.92 11.10 2.08
N ASN A 26 -6.06 12.29 1.50
CA ASN A 26 -6.09 12.48 0.04
C ASN A 26 -4.70 12.77 -0.56
N SER A 27 -3.64 12.77 0.25
CA SER A 27 -2.27 13.07 -0.17
C SER A 27 -1.27 12.14 0.50
N ALA A 28 -0.14 11.93 -0.15
CA ALA A 28 1.01 11.19 0.38
C ALA A 28 2.30 11.87 -0.08
N GLU A 29 3.35 11.72 0.71
CA GLU A 29 4.69 12.18 0.38
C GLU A 29 5.51 11.05 -0.27
N PRO A 30 6.43 11.35 -1.19
CA PRO A 30 7.32 10.35 -1.78
C PRO A 30 8.06 9.53 -0.71
N GLY A 31 8.11 8.22 -0.89
CA GLY A 31 8.66 7.25 0.05
C GLY A 31 7.67 6.70 1.07
N GLN A 32 6.47 7.28 1.20
CA GLN A 32 5.43 6.77 2.11
C GLN A 32 4.80 5.48 1.59
N ILE A 33 4.44 4.60 2.52
CA ILE A 33 3.62 3.43 2.25
C ILE A 33 2.16 3.86 2.31
N ILE A 34 1.40 3.56 1.27
CA ILE A 34 0.00 3.92 1.14
C ILE A 34 -0.85 2.68 0.94
N LEU A 35 -2.12 2.79 1.35
CA LEU A 35 -3.17 1.90 0.87
C LEU A 35 -3.86 2.61 -0.29
N ALA A 36 -3.90 1.97 -1.46
CA ALA A 36 -4.55 2.51 -2.65
C ALA A 36 -5.64 1.55 -3.14
N SER A 37 -6.75 2.12 -3.62
CA SER A 37 -7.77 1.38 -4.36
C SER A 37 -7.42 1.45 -5.85
N VAL A 38 -7.13 0.29 -6.45
CA VAL A 38 -6.83 0.15 -7.89
C VAL A 38 -7.78 -0.89 -8.46
N ASP A 39 -8.58 -0.51 -9.45
CA ASP A 39 -9.57 -1.38 -10.10
C ASP A 39 -10.55 -2.09 -9.14
N GLY A 40 -10.83 -1.47 -7.99
CA GLY A 40 -11.72 -2.02 -6.95
C GLY A 40 -11.02 -2.91 -5.92
N ASP A 41 -9.75 -3.25 -6.13
CA ASP A 41 -8.92 -3.97 -5.17
C ASP A 41 -8.12 -2.98 -4.30
N LEU A 42 -7.96 -3.32 -3.02
CA LEU A 42 -7.05 -2.60 -2.12
C LEU A 42 -5.65 -3.22 -2.16
N THR A 43 -4.65 -2.37 -2.43
CA THR A 43 -3.23 -2.74 -2.47
C THR A 43 -2.39 -1.84 -1.56
N ILE A 44 -1.30 -2.39 -1.02
CA ILE A 44 -0.28 -1.64 -0.29
C ILE A 44 0.87 -1.33 -1.24
N GLU A 45 1.14 -0.04 -1.44
CA GLU A 45 2.11 0.43 -2.41
C GLU A 45 3.08 1.44 -1.77
N ARG A 46 4.30 1.53 -2.29
CA ARG A 46 5.18 2.66 -1.99
C ARG A 46 4.89 3.79 -3.00
N TYR A 47 4.46 4.92 -2.48
CA TYR A 47 4.23 6.12 -3.27
C TYR A 47 5.56 6.80 -3.62
N GLU A 48 5.84 6.97 -4.90
CA GLU A 48 7.03 7.67 -5.38
C GLU A 48 6.63 8.75 -6.39
N LYS A 49 7.38 9.85 -6.40
CA LYS A 49 7.14 10.97 -7.32
C LYS A 49 8.44 11.39 -7.98
N MET A 50 8.49 11.30 -9.31
CA MET A 50 9.61 11.81 -10.09
C MET A 50 9.13 12.97 -10.97
N GLY A 51 9.45 14.19 -10.55
CA GLY A 51 8.99 15.41 -11.19
C GLY A 51 7.47 15.55 -11.12
N LYS A 52 6.82 15.58 -12.29
CA LYS A 52 5.34 15.65 -12.42
C LYS A 52 4.66 14.28 -12.53
N ARG A 53 5.43 13.19 -12.57
CA ARG A 53 4.89 11.83 -12.71
C ARG A 53 4.85 11.13 -11.36
N THR A 54 3.76 10.42 -11.13
CA THR A 54 3.55 9.56 -9.96
C THR A 54 3.83 8.13 -10.35
N TYR A 55 4.54 7.41 -9.49
CA TYR A 55 4.86 5.99 -9.65
C TYR A 55 4.37 5.23 -8.42
N LEU A 56 3.77 4.07 -8.67
CA LEU A 56 3.43 3.08 -7.65
C LEU A 56 4.29 1.86 -7.92
N PHE A 57 5.12 1.49 -6.94
CA PHE A 57 6.02 0.35 -7.07
C PHE A 57 5.30 -0.93 -6.65
N PHE A 58 4.61 -1.52 -7.63
CA PHE A 58 3.81 -2.72 -7.45
C PHE A 58 4.66 -3.88 -6.94
N ARG A 59 4.44 -4.26 -5.68
CA ARG A 59 4.82 -5.56 -5.14
C ARG A 59 3.53 -6.17 -4.63
N GLU A 60 3.08 -7.21 -5.32
CA GLU A 60 1.74 -7.76 -5.22
C GLU A 60 1.31 -8.06 -3.77
N CYS A 61 0.57 -7.13 -3.16
CA CYS A 61 0.15 -7.22 -1.78
C CYS A 61 -1.30 -6.74 -1.65
N LYS A 62 -2.23 -7.68 -1.57
CA LYS A 62 -3.66 -7.36 -1.43
C LYS A 62 -4.02 -7.13 0.03
N VAL A 63 -5.11 -6.42 0.23
CA VAL A 63 -5.66 -6.17 1.55
C VAL A 63 -7.13 -6.53 1.54
N SER A 64 -7.56 -7.29 2.55
CA SER A 64 -8.97 -7.52 2.81
C SER A 64 -9.45 -6.52 3.85
N ASP A 65 -10.49 -5.77 3.50
CA ASP A 65 -11.41 -5.24 4.50
C ASP A 65 -12.16 -6.45 5.09
N TYR A 66 -12.14 -6.59 6.41
CA TYR A 66 -12.96 -7.55 7.14
C TYR A 66 -14.20 -6.83 7.67
#